data_AF-A0AA36ITM0-F1
#
_entry.id   AF-A0AA36ITM0-F1
#
_cell.length_a   1.000
_cell.length_b   1.000
_cell.length_c   1.000
_cell.angle_alpha   90.00
_cell.angle_beta   90.00
_cell.angle_gamma   90.00
#
_symmetry.space_group_name_H-M   'P 1'
#
loop_
_entity.id
_entity.type
_entity.pdbx_description
1 polymer ?
#
loop_
_entity_poly.entity_id
_entity_poly.type
_entity_poly.pdbx_seq_one_letter_code
_entity_poly.pdbx_strand_id
1 'polypeptide(L)'
;MACKRSASARYRRLAVALPFLLVFGFHGVTFNIPKRMHEVAQDKGISDMEYLQGVSAAAESYKKSDQIAGRTGFIKALQKAMQKPGLYLVIGGKSLGKTKIMQKMDQVVAAYSPLLYVNMRHPPQPESTDALECLQAKAKDLWSAKYVPPWAGTVAGVMISLARVVGKESLKKGDAEGGVELAFSELLNVPKPQEFLWAFVDAAVSMKQIPTMIIDEANIAFPNTNGNGDSKSKREAASRALATFVAMTKESCKACVILPASDFAFPWGLQTLGFNKFDALQTIVIPEVEREPMLALLTEWGLPRDVAEEFYMIFGGNILLCQQAIDKLLEQFERGAEDSFDPFSVRGTDGLAGLAKDPLTREHLENLARQGWSPIEEGSADGETESQKGARIIAKKNFGGVINRETTTFLDQDLRDDMFSNRSTKQVLIPATIYLRNCIKVELQACEPSSAASQPSAAVWVCQLGSPDGEEFIGNAFQVKGVLANVDDLKKAIDPSLSAFQASKIAIFSRKDGRWVKEARMSASLRDTDEADCYGFTLPAGAAGAA
;
A
#
# COMPACT_ATOMS: atom_id res chain seq x y z
N MET A 1 -21.89 -64.52 19.44
CA MET A 1 -22.43 -63.15 19.31
C MET A 1 -21.59 -62.44 18.25
N ALA A 2 -22.09 -62.22 17.03
CA ALA A 2 -22.94 -61.07 16.69
C ALA A 2 -22.18 -59.74 16.97
N CYS A 3 -21.24 -59.33 16.12
CA CYS A 3 -21.42 -58.72 14.79
C CYS A 3 -21.80 -57.23 14.81
N LYS A 4 -20.83 -56.37 14.48
CA LYS A 4 -20.93 -55.40 13.37
C LYS A 4 -19.56 -54.72 13.12
N ARG A 5 -18.89 -55.10 12.03
CA ARG A 5 -17.90 -54.21 11.39
C ARG A 5 -18.69 -53.13 10.64
N SER A 6 -18.47 -51.87 10.94
CA SER A 6 -19.07 -50.74 10.19
C SER A 6 -18.03 -50.08 9.30
N ALA A 7 -18.37 -49.83 8.04
CA ALA A 7 -17.46 -49.27 7.04
C ALA A 7 -17.69 -47.77 6.86
N SER A 8 -16.71 -46.94 7.24
CA SER A 8 -16.71 -45.49 6.99
C SER A 8 -15.36 -44.94 6.50
N ALA A 9 -14.27 -45.71 6.64
CA ALA A 9 -12.90 -45.27 6.36
C ALA A 9 -12.54 -45.05 4.87
N ARG A 10 -13.50 -45.12 3.93
CA ARG A 10 -13.25 -44.96 2.48
C ARG A 10 -13.85 -43.70 1.83
N TYR A 11 -14.62 -42.89 2.57
CA TYR A 11 -15.26 -41.67 2.01
C TYR A 11 -14.61 -40.33 2.43
N ARG A 12 -13.52 -40.34 3.22
CA ARG A 12 -12.82 -39.11 3.68
C ARG A 12 -11.55 -38.73 2.90
N ARG A 13 -11.39 -39.20 1.65
CA ARG A 13 -10.25 -38.83 0.77
C ARG A 13 -10.67 -38.30 -0.62
N LEU A 14 -11.93 -37.83 -0.75
CA LEU A 14 -12.51 -37.36 -2.02
C LEU A 14 -13.16 -35.96 -1.92
N ALA A 15 -12.85 -35.21 -0.86
CA ALA A 15 -13.46 -33.90 -0.55
C ALA A 15 -12.44 -32.81 -0.17
N VAL A 16 -11.21 -32.91 -0.67
CA VAL A 16 -10.10 -31.96 -0.40
C VAL A 16 -9.45 -31.46 -1.70
N ALA A 17 -10.03 -31.79 -2.86
CA ALA A 17 -9.46 -31.53 -4.19
C ALA A 17 -10.37 -30.65 -5.06
N LEU A 18 -10.96 -29.60 -4.49
CA LEU A 18 -11.55 -28.46 -5.20
C LEU A 18 -11.72 -27.29 -4.21
N PRO A 19 -10.74 -26.36 -4.14
CA PRO A 19 -11.07 -24.99 -4.56
C PRO A 19 -9.94 -24.25 -5.32
N PHE A 20 -8.88 -24.95 -5.75
CA PHE A 20 -7.71 -24.32 -6.39
C PHE A 20 -7.81 -24.12 -7.92
N LEU A 21 -8.94 -24.45 -8.55
CA LEU A 21 -9.17 -24.34 -10.00
C LEU A 21 -9.97 -23.09 -10.40
N LEU A 22 -9.90 -22.01 -9.60
CA LEU A 22 -10.39 -20.67 -9.93
C LEU A 22 -9.30 -19.58 -9.79
N VAL A 23 -8.03 -19.95 -10.04
CA VAL A 23 -7.03 -18.97 -10.46
C VAL A 23 -7.37 -18.57 -11.90
N PHE A 24 -8.35 -17.67 -12.04
CA PHE A 24 -8.71 -17.10 -13.34
C PHE A 24 -7.49 -16.41 -13.95
N GLY A 25 -7.15 -16.80 -15.19
CA GLY A 25 -6.23 -16.02 -16.01
C GLY A 25 -6.85 -14.64 -16.27
N PHE A 26 -6.27 -13.59 -15.67
CA PHE A 26 -6.64 -12.20 -15.95
C PHE A 26 -6.15 -11.78 -17.34
N HIS A 27 -6.78 -12.35 -18.37
CA HIS A 27 -6.59 -12.04 -19.78
C HIS A 27 -7.99 -11.82 -20.40
N GLY A 28 -8.40 -10.56 -20.55
CA GLY A 28 -9.53 -10.19 -21.41
C GLY A 28 -10.89 -9.96 -20.74
N VAL A 29 -11.09 -10.19 -19.44
CA VAL A 29 -12.32 -9.75 -18.74
C VAL A 29 -12.19 -8.26 -18.36
N THR A 30 -12.43 -7.39 -19.32
CA THR A 30 -12.67 -5.96 -19.06
C THR A 30 -14.05 -5.80 -18.44
N PHE A 31 -14.09 -5.61 -17.13
CA PHE A 31 -15.32 -5.26 -16.40
C PHE A 31 -15.84 -3.89 -16.89
N ASN A 32 -16.78 -3.90 -17.85
CA ASN A 32 -17.43 -2.70 -18.35
C ASN A 32 -18.46 -2.20 -17.32
N ILE A 33 -17.94 -1.53 -16.29
CA ILE A 33 -18.73 -0.92 -15.21
C ILE A 33 -19.90 -0.07 -15.75
N PRO A 34 -19.73 0.81 -16.76
CA PRO A 34 -20.85 1.52 -17.39
C PRO A 34 -22.01 0.61 -17.81
N LYS A 35 -21.73 -0.45 -18.58
CA LYS A 35 -22.74 -1.41 -19.02
C LYS A 35 -23.45 -2.09 -17.86
N ARG A 36 -22.72 -2.41 -16.78
CA ARG A 36 -23.28 -3.01 -15.55
C ARG A 36 -24.18 -2.02 -14.79
N MET A 37 -23.87 -0.73 -14.81
CA MET A 37 -24.76 0.29 -14.23
C MET A 37 -26.05 0.45 -15.07
N HIS A 38 -25.93 0.41 -16.39
CA HIS A 38 -27.07 0.47 -17.31
C HIS A 38 -28.02 -0.73 -17.18
N GLU A 39 -27.47 -1.95 -17.10
CA GLU A 39 -28.24 -3.18 -16.78
C GLU A 39 -29.08 -3.00 -15.50
N VAL A 40 -28.46 -2.47 -14.43
CA VAL A 40 -29.12 -2.29 -13.13
C VAL A 40 -30.15 -1.14 -13.13
N ALA A 41 -29.96 -0.10 -13.94
CA ALA A 41 -30.96 0.95 -14.12
C ALA A 41 -32.20 0.43 -14.86
N GLN A 42 -31.98 -0.34 -15.95
CA GLN A 42 -33.05 -1.00 -16.69
C GLN A 42 -33.86 -1.97 -15.80
N ASP A 43 -33.20 -2.84 -15.03
CA ASP A 43 -33.86 -3.78 -14.11
C ASP A 43 -34.69 -3.07 -13.02
N LYS A 44 -34.33 -1.84 -12.66
CA LYS A 44 -35.06 -0.97 -11.72
C LYS A 44 -36.15 -0.12 -12.38
N GLY A 45 -36.22 -0.08 -13.71
CA GLY A 45 -37.18 0.73 -14.47
C GLY A 45 -36.92 2.24 -14.41
N ILE A 46 -35.68 2.66 -14.13
CA ILE A 46 -35.27 4.08 -13.97
C ILE A 46 -34.16 4.43 -14.98
N SER A 47 -33.86 5.72 -15.11
CA SER A 47 -32.75 6.15 -15.98
C SER A 47 -31.38 5.92 -15.34
N ASP A 48 -30.34 5.71 -16.15
CA ASP A 48 -28.95 5.57 -15.70
C ASP A 48 -28.51 6.75 -14.82
N MET A 49 -28.93 7.95 -15.24
CA MET A 49 -28.73 9.22 -14.55
C MET A 49 -29.36 9.23 -13.16
N GLU A 50 -30.65 8.88 -13.06
CA GLU A 50 -31.38 8.80 -11.80
C GLU A 50 -30.79 7.76 -10.85
N TYR A 51 -30.37 6.60 -11.39
CA TYR A 51 -29.69 5.56 -10.63
C TYR A 51 -28.34 6.06 -10.08
N LEU A 52 -27.45 6.58 -10.92
CA LEU A 52 -26.12 7.05 -10.51
C LEU A 52 -26.20 8.26 -9.57
N GLN A 53 -27.15 9.17 -9.76
CA GLN A 53 -27.42 10.25 -8.81
C GLN A 53 -27.85 9.72 -7.44
N GLY A 54 -28.70 8.69 -7.39
CA GLY A 54 -29.07 8.01 -6.15
C GLY A 54 -27.86 7.40 -5.42
N VAL A 55 -26.97 6.73 -6.16
CA VAL A 55 -25.76 6.12 -5.59
C VAL A 55 -24.76 7.18 -5.09
N SER A 56 -24.50 8.24 -5.87
CA SER A 56 -23.63 9.36 -5.46
C SER A 56 -24.18 10.08 -4.22
N ALA A 57 -25.49 10.34 -4.18
CA ALA A 57 -26.14 10.96 -3.02
C ALA A 57 -26.02 10.10 -1.75
N ALA A 58 -26.15 8.77 -1.86
CA ALA A 58 -25.94 7.85 -0.74
C ALA A 58 -24.47 7.82 -0.27
N ALA A 59 -23.51 7.85 -1.20
CA ALA A 59 -22.08 7.93 -0.88
C ALA A 59 -21.70 9.22 -0.14
N GLU A 60 -22.20 10.35 -0.64
CA GLU A 60 -22.00 11.67 -0.04
C GLU A 60 -22.73 11.81 1.32
N SER A 61 -23.86 11.14 1.52
CA SER A 61 -24.55 11.02 2.81
C SER A 61 -23.72 10.24 3.83
N TYR A 62 -23.21 9.05 3.47
CA TYR A 62 -22.33 8.26 4.34
C TYR A 62 -21.06 9.02 4.72
N LYS A 63 -20.44 9.73 3.75
CA LYS A 63 -19.25 10.57 3.96
C LYS A 63 -19.47 11.64 5.04
N LYS A 64 -20.64 12.30 5.01
CA LYS A 64 -21.08 13.31 6.00
C LYS A 64 -21.52 12.73 7.35
N SER A 65 -21.95 11.47 7.39
CA SER A 65 -22.36 10.79 8.62
C SER A 65 -21.18 10.58 9.59
N ASP A 66 -21.48 10.21 10.84
CA ASP A 66 -20.48 9.79 11.83
C ASP A 66 -20.01 8.32 11.67
N GLN A 67 -20.54 7.58 10.70
CA GLN A 67 -20.31 6.13 10.56
C GLN A 67 -18.89 5.79 10.10
N ILE A 68 -18.40 4.63 10.55
CA ILE A 68 -17.10 4.06 10.18
C ILE A 68 -17.31 2.60 9.76
N ALA A 69 -17.30 2.34 8.46
CA ALA A 69 -17.31 0.99 7.90
C ALA A 69 -15.99 0.25 8.16
N GLY A 70 -16.11 -1.00 8.62
CA GLY A 70 -15.00 -1.92 8.84
C GLY A 70 -14.00 -1.46 9.90
N ARG A 71 -12.73 -1.83 9.70
CA ARG A 71 -11.54 -1.44 10.48
C ARG A 71 -11.62 -1.76 11.97
N THR A 72 -12.46 -2.71 12.37
CA THR A 72 -12.72 -3.00 13.79
C THR A 72 -11.48 -3.53 14.52
N GLY A 73 -10.61 -4.28 13.83
CA GLY A 73 -9.31 -4.70 14.34
C GLY A 73 -8.37 -3.51 14.58
N PHE A 74 -8.30 -2.58 13.63
CA PHE A 74 -7.49 -1.36 13.75
C PHE A 74 -7.97 -0.47 14.90
N ILE A 75 -9.28 -0.24 15.03
CA ILE A 75 -9.86 0.55 16.14
C ILE A 75 -9.53 -0.08 17.50
N LYS A 76 -9.68 -1.41 17.65
CA LYS A 76 -9.31 -2.14 18.88
C LYS A 76 -7.80 -2.05 19.18
N ALA A 77 -6.95 -2.15 18.15
CA ALA A 77 -5.50 -2.01 18.31
C ALA A 77 -5.10 -0.59 18.73
N LEU A 78 -5.75 0.43 18.17
CA LEU A 78 -5.54 1.84 18.52
C LEU A 78 -5.99 2.12 19.97
N GLN A 79 -7.16 1.64 20.38
CA GLN A 79 -7.63 1.71 21.77
C GLN A 79 -6.66 1.01 22.74
N LYS A 80 -6.13 -0.17 22.36
CA LYS A 80 -5.11 -0.89 23.14
C LYS A 80 -3.74 -0.18 23.15
N ALA A 81 -3.43 0.66 22.15
CA ALA A 81 -2.24 1.51 22.16
C ALA A 81 -2.39 2.70 23.13
N MET A 82 -3.57 3.31 23.20
CA MET A 82 -3.89 4.39 24.14
C MET A 82 -3.85 3.93 25.61
N GLN A 83 -4.12 2.65 25.87
CA GLN A 83 -4.10 2.02 27.21
C GLN A 83 -2.70 1.70 27.77
N LYS A 84 -1.60 2.09 27.09
CA LYS A 84 -0.23 1.88 27.59
C LYS A 84 0.72 3.00 27.10
N PRO A 85 1.71 3.42 27.91
CA PRO A 85 2.75 4.34 27.47
C PRO A 85 3.47 3.85 26.21
N GLY A 86 3.92 4.79 25.37
CA GLY A 86 4.64 4.49 24.14
C GLY A 86 4.48 5.53 23.04
N LEU A 87 5.38 5.48 22.05
CA LEU A 87 5.35 6.33 20.85
C LEU A 87 4.91 5.47 19.65
N TYR A 88 3.71 5.77 19.15
CA TYR A 88 3.04 5.04 18.09
C TYR A 88 3.03 5.83 16.79
N LEU A 89 3.28 5.14 15.68
CA LEU A 89 3.24 5.73 14.35
C LEU A 89 2.06 5.11 13.58
N VAL A 90 1.10 5.91 13.12
CA VAL A 90 -0.08 5.41 12.39
C VAL A 90 0.04 5.80 10.92
N ILE A 91 0.65 4.92 10.12
CA ILE A 91 0.88 5.16 8.69
C ILE A 91 -0.23 4.57 7.82
N GLY A 92 -0.52 5.22 6.71
CA GLY A 92 -1.37 4.68 5.66
C GLY A 92 -1.75 5.74 4.63
N GLY A 93 -2.22 5.30 3.47
CA GLY A 93 -2.51 6.17 2.33
C GLY A 93 -3.49 7.32 2.62
N LYS A 94 -3.46 8.32 1.74
CA LYS A 94 -4.45 9.41 1.69
C LYS A 94 -5.87 8.83 1.54
N SER A 95 -6.81 9.42 2.29
CA SER A 95 -8.25 9.12 2.28
C SER A 95 -8.71 7.78 2.90
N LEU A 96 -7.84 7.04 3.60
CA LEU A 96 -8.21 5.83 4.35
C LEU A 96 -9.01 6.08 5.66
N GLY A 97 -9.63 7.25 5.82
CA GLY A 97 -10.49 7.56 6.97
C GLY A 97 -9.79 7.88 8.30
N LYS A 98 -8.44 7.97 8.35
CA LYS A 98 -7.66 8.25 9.57
C LYS A 98 -8.27 9.32 10.47
N THR A 99 -8.39 10.55 9.97
CA THR A 99 -8.93 11.70 10.70
C THR A 99 -10.32 11.44 11.28
N LYS A 100 -11.23 10.83 10.51
CA LYS A 100 -12.59 10.46 10.98
C LYS A 100 -12.55 9.47 12.15
N ILE A 101 -11.64 8.49 12.11
CA ILE A 101 -11.43 7.55 13.23
C ILE A 101 -10.81 8.25 14.44
N MET A 102 -9.79 9.11 14.23
CA MET A 102 -9.13 9.84 15.33
C MET A 102 -10.11 10.80 16.02
N GLN A 103 -10.92 11.54 15.26
CA GLN A 103 -12.01 12.38 15.78
C GLN A 103 -13.05 11.55 16.54
N LYS A 104 -13.39 10.34 16.08
CA LYS A 104 -14.33 9.47 16.80
C LYS A 104 -13.73 8.88 18.07
N MET A 105 -12.41 8.65 18.11
CA MET A 105 -11.71 8.30 19.36
C MET A 105 -11.64 9.49 20.33
N ASP A 106 -11.37 10.71 19.84
CA ASP A 106 -11.41 11.94 20.65
C ASP A 106 -12.78 12.11 21.34
N GLN A 107 -13.86 12.09 20.57
CA GLN A 107 -15.25 12.16 21.08
C GLN A 107 -15.58 11.09 22.15
N VAL A 108 -15.10 9.86 21.98
CA VAL A 108 -15.45 8.72 22.87
C VAL A 108 -14.53 8.63 24.09
N VAL A 109 -13.26 9.03 23.98
CA VAL A 109 -12.23 8.80 25.00
C VAL A 109 -11.93 10.05 25.82
N ALA A 110 -11.95 11.26 25.24
CA ALA A 110 -11.61 12.50 25.95
C ALA A 110 -12.59 12.82 27.10
N ALA A 111 -13.83 12.30 27.04
CA ALA A 111 -14.81 12.40 28.12
C ALA A 111 -14.38 11.67 29.41
N TYR A 112 -13.48 10.68 29.34
CA TYR A 112 -13.12 9.79 30.45
C TYR A 112 -11.61 9.59 30.62
N SER A 113 -10.77 10.31 29.87
CA SER A 113 -9.32 10.11 29.88
C SER A 113 -8.56 11.40 29.50
N PRO A 114 -7.32 11.58 29.98
CA PRO A 114 -6.50 12.74 29.68
C PRO A 114 -6.01 12.67 28.24
N LEU A 115 -6.79 13.22 27.31
CA LEU A 115 -6.52 13.20 25.87
C LEU A 115 -6.40 14.62 25.31
N LEU A 116 -5.40 14.83 24.45
CA LEU A 116 -5.26 16.02 23.60
C LEU A 116 -5.13 15.58 22.13
N TYR A 117 -6.11 16.00 21.31
CA TYR A 117 -6.15 15.75 19.87
C TYR A 117 -5.95 17.05 19.08
N VAL A 118 -4.92 17.10 18.23
CA VAL A 118 -4.69 18.19 17.27
C VAL A 118 -4.63 17.64 15.84
N ASN A 119 -5.15 18.40 14.89
CA ASN A 119 -5.08 18.12 13.46
C ASN A 119 -4.20 19.18 12.80
N MET A 120 -3.01 18.81 12.33
CA MET A 120 -2.03 19.78 11.82
C MET A 120 -2.39 20.38 10.44
N ARG A 121 -3.50 19.97 9.81
CA ARG A 121 -4.09 20.70 8.66
C ARG A 121 -4.93 21.90 9.09
N HIS A 122 -5.46 21.86 10.31
CA HIS A 122 -6.30 22.90 10.90
C HIS A 122 -5.82 23.15 12.34
N PRO A 123 -4.59 23.64 12.53
CA PRO A 123 -4.02 23.86 13.85
C PRO A 123 -4.82 24.94 14.60
N PRO A 124 -4.97 24.82 15.93
CA PRO A 124 -5.73 25.79 16.74
C PRO A 124 -5.10 27.19 16.73
N GLN A 125 -3.78 27.27 16.55
CA GLN A 125 -3.07 28.51 16.19
C GLN A 125 -2.83 28.51 14.67
N PRO A 126 -3.38 29.50 13.92
CA PRO A 126 -3.10 29.63 12.50
C PRO A 126 -1.60 29.64 12.20
N GLU A 127 -1.22 28.99 11.10
CA GLU A 127 0.16 28.88 10.58
C GLU A 127 1.20 28.18 11.48
N SER A 128 0.93 27.90 12.76
CA SER A 128 1.89 27.17 13.60
C SER A 128 2.04 25.71 13.13
N THR A 129 3.30 25.26 13.15
CA THR A 129 3.70 23.87 12.88
C THR A 129 4.40 23.23 14.08
N ASP A 130 4.56 23.93 15.21
CA ASP A 130 5.10 23.31 16.44
C ASP A 130 3.96 22.53 17.13
N ALA A 131 4.12 21.21 17.18
CA ALA A 131 3.12 20.32 17.79
C ALA A 131 2.91 20.60 19.28
N LEU A 132 3.92 21.11 20.00
CA LEU A 132 3.79 21.44 21.41
C LEU A 132 2.92 22.68 21.61
N GLU A 133 3.13 23.73 20.81
CA GLU A 133 2.29 24.94 20.78
C GLU A 133 0.83 24.58 20.49
N CYS A 134 0.61 23.77 19.45
CA CYS A 134 -0.74 23.33 19.06
C CYS A 134 -1.42 22.52 20.16
N LEU A 135 -0.72 21.61 20.85
CA LEU A 135 -1.28 20.84 21.96
C LEU A 135 -1.60 21.73 23.18
N GLN A 136 -0.76 22.73 23.49
CA GLN A 136 -1.05 23.69 24.56
C GLN A 136 -2.25 24.58 24.21
N ALA A 137 -2.33 25.11 22.99
CA ALA A 137 -3.46 25.90 22.53
C ALA A 137 -4.76 25.09 22.59
N LYS A 138 -4.75 23.86 22.08
CA LYS A 138 -5.90 22.95 22.16
C LYS A 138 -6.36 22.68 23.60
N ALA A 139 -5.44 22.60 24.56
CA ALA A 139 -5.81 22.46 25.97
C ALA A 139 -6.45 23.74 26.55
N LYS A 140 -6.00 24.93 26.11
CA LYS A 140 -6.59 26.23 26.45
C LYS A 140 -7.97 26.45 25.79
N ASP A 141 -8.20 25.86 24.63
CA ASP A 141 -9.51 25.87 23.96
C ASP A 141 -10.50 24.91 24.63
N LEU A 142 -10.02 23.74 25.10
CA LEU A 142 -10.84 22.69 25.69
C LEU A 142 -11.15 22.92 27.17
N TRP A 143 -10.24 23.52 27.94
CA TRP A 143 -10.31 23.60 29.40
C TRP A 143 -10.22 25.05 29.87
N SER A 144 -10.94 25.38 30.95
CA SER A 144 -10.83 26.68 31.62
C SER A 144 -10.99 26.50 33.14
N ALA A 145 -10.75 27.54 33.92
CA ALA A 145 -11.02 27.52 35.36
C ALA A 145 -12.44 27.02 35.68
N LYS A 146 -13.45 27.42 34.89
CA LYS A 146 -14.87 27.04 35.05
C LYS A 146 -15.25 25.72 34.35
N TYR A 147 -14.35 25.15 33.55
CA TYR A 147 -14.57 23.89 32.84
C TYR A 147 -13.29 23.05 32.95
N VAL A 148 -13.13 22.48 34.14
CA VAL A 148 -12.11 21.47 34.44
C VAL A 148 -12.49 20.17 33.73
N PRO A 149 -11.55 19.47 33.07
CA PRO A 149 -11.85 18.23 32.38
C PRO A 149 -12.28 17.12 33.36
N PRO A 150 -13.29 16.28 33.03
CA PRO A 150 -13.83 15.27 33.94
C PRO A 150 -12.83 14.24 34.48
N TRP A 151 -11.71 14.03 33.77
CA TRP A 151 -10.66 13.10 34.20
C TRP A 151 -9.85 13.62 35.41
N ALA A 152 -9.85 14.93 35.66
CA ALA A 152 -8.98 15.60 36.64
C ALA A 152 -9.63 15.72 38.04
N GLY A 153 -10.03 14.60 38.62
CA GLY A 153 -10.88 14.54 39.82
C GLY A 153 -10.28 15.03 41.16
N THR A 154 -9.05 15.56 41.25
CA THR A 154 -8.52 16.14 42.50
C THR A 154 -7.59 17.35 42.30
N VAL A 155 -7.65 18.30 43.24
CA VAL A 155 -6.72 19.46 43.33
C VAL A 155 -5.26 19.00 43.43
N ALA A 156 -5.00 18.02 44.27
CA ALA A 156 -3.66 17.66 44.73
C ALA A 156 -2.75 17.20 43.59
N GLY A 157 -3.29 16.43 42.64
CA GLY A 157 -2.52 15.94 41.49
C GLY A 157 -1.95 17.06 40.61
N VAL A 158 -2.79 18.06 40.29
CA VAL A 158 -2.42 19.22 39.47
C VAL A 158 -1.46 20.15 40.21
N MET A 159 -1.68 20.37 41.50
CA MET A 159 -0.77 21.21 42.32
C MET A 159 0.60 20.57 42.51
N ILE A 160 0.69 19.23 42.60
CA ILE A 160 1.97 18.50 42.68
C ILE A 160 2.72 18.59 41.35
N SER A 161 2.05 18.45 40.19
CA SER A 161 2.74 18.57 38.89
C SER A 161 3.21 20.01 38.63
N LEU A 162 2.39 21.01 38.95
CA LEU A 162 2.78 22.42 38.90
C LEU A 162 3.98 22.75 39.79
N ALA A 163 3.97 22.29 41.05
CA ALA A 163 5.08 22.54 41.96
C ALA A 163 6.41 21.93 41.47
N ARG A 164 6.35 20.75 40.82
CA ARG A 164 7.52 20.10 40.21
C ARG A 164 8.03 20.82 38.96
N VAL A 165 7.14 21.31 38.10
CA VAL A 165 7.51 21.89 36.79
C VAL A 165 7.85 23.38 36.89
N VAL A 166 7.07 24.14 37.64
CA VAL A 166 7.17 25.62 37.73
C VAL A 166 7.96 26.07 38.97
N GLY A 167 8.35 25.15 39.85
CA GLY A 167 9.13 25.44 41.06
C GLY A 167 8.39 26.23 42.16
N LYS A 168 7.08 26.46 42.00
CA LYS A 168 6.27 27.23 42.95
C LYS A 168 5.98 26.43 44.23
N GLU A 169 6.91 26.47 45.19
CA GLU A 169 6.71 25.88 46.53
C GLU A 169 5.49 26.44 47.28
N SER A 170 5.07 27.67 46.94
CA SER A 170 3.93 28.37 47.52
C SER A 170 2.57 27.69 47.29
N LEU A 171 2.45 26.76 46.33
CA LEU A 171 1.21 26.03 46.03
C LEU A 171 0.81 24.99 47.09
N LYS A 172 1.64 24.76 48.13
CA LYS A 172 1.45 23.70 49.14
C LYS A 172 0.34 23.98 50.18
N LYS A 173 -0.37 25.12 50.14
CA LYS A 173 -1.48 25.45 51.05
C LYS A 173 -2.59 26.24 50.36
N GLY A 174 -3.79 25.67 50.30
CA GLY A 174 -5.03 26.32 49.87
C GLY A 174 -6.22 25.41 50.20
N ASP A 175 -7.30 25.99 50.72
CA ASP A 175 -8.46 25.25 51.21
C ASP A 175 -9.36 24.71 50.06
N ALA A 176 -10.28 23.82 50.41
CA ALA A 176 -10.79 22.79 49.49
C ALA A 176 -11.80 23.25 48.42
N GLU A 177 -12.36 24.45 48.51
CA GLU A 177 -13.35 24.97 47.55
C GLU A 177 -12.70 25.97 46.57
N GLY A 178 -12.89 25.76 45.26
CA GLY A 178 -12.23 26.53 44.19
C GLY A 178 -10.79 26.10 43.86
N GLY A 179 -10.15 25.27 44.69
CA GLY A 179 -8.75 24.85 44.50
C GLY A 179 -8.45 24.16 43.16
N VAL A 180 -9.40 23.41 42.58
CA VAL A 180 -9.20 22.74 41.28
C VAL A 180 -9.18 23.76 40.15
N GLU A 181 -10.09 24.74 40.19
CA GLU A 181 -10.20 25.81 39.18
C GLU A 181 -8.93 26.67 39.14
N LEU A 182 -8.40 27.00 40.33
CA LEU A 182 -7.16 27.77 40.47
C LEU A 182 -5.93 26.96 40.00
N ALA A 183 -5.87 25.67 40.34
CA ALA A 183 -4.80 24.78 39.86
C ALA A 183 -4.83 24.62 38.32
N PHE A 184 -6.02 24.52 37.72
CA PHE A 184 -6.14 24.51 36.25
C PHE A 184 -5.83 25.86 35.61
N SER A 185 -6.19 26.98 36.24
CA SER A 185 -5.78 28.30 35.77
C SER A 185 -4.26 28.45 35.77
N GLU A 186 -3.58 28.03 36.83
CA GLU A 186 -2.12 28.02 36.91
C GLU A 186 -1.47 27.08 35.88
N LEU A 187 -2.06 25.90 35.64
CA LEU A 187 -1.62 24.97 34.59
C LEU A 187 -1.73 25.58 33.19
N LEU A 188 -2.87 26.19 32.85
CA LEU A 188 -3.08 26.83 31.56
C LEU A 188 -2.21 28.08 31.39
N ASN A 189 -1.82 28.75 32.48
CA ASN A 189 -0.91 29.90 32.48
C ASN A 189 0.58 29.55 32.32
N VAL A 190 0.96 28.26 32.26
CA VAL A 190 2.37 27.87 32.00
C VAL A 190 2.80 28.36 30.60
N PRO A 191 3.81 29.24 30.48
CA PRO A 191 4.07 29.97 29.23
C PRO A 191 4.78 29.12 28.17
N LYS A 192 5.60 28.15 28.58
CA LYS A 192 6.35 27.28 27.65
C LYS A 192 5.55 26.00 27.36
N PRO A 193 5.30 25.66 26.09
CA PRO A 193 4.54 24.45 25.72
C PRO A 193 5.13 23.14 26.26
N GLN A 194 6.46 23.02 26.31
CA GLN A 194 7.15 21.83 26.83
C GLN A 194 6.90 21.62 28.34
N GLU A 195 6.99 22.68 29.14
CA GLU A 195 6.70 22.65 30.58
C GLU A 195 5.22 22.34 30.82
N PHE A 196 4.32 22.98 30.06
CA PHE A 196 2.88 22.73 30.12
C PHE A 196 2.56 21.24 29.92
N LEU A 197 3.12 20.61 28.88
CA LEU A 197 2.86 19.19 28.58
C LEU A 197 3.44 18.26 29.64
N TRP A 198 4.58 18.58 30.27
CA TRP A 198 5.06 17.83 31.44
C TRP A 198 4.13 17.97 32.65
N ALA A 199 3.57 19.16 32.90
CA ALA A 199 2.64 19.38 34.00
C ALA A 199 1.29 18.68 33.78
N PHE A 200 0.80 18.64 32.54
CA PHE A 200 -0.35 17.82 32.12
C PHE A 200 -0.07 16.32 32.30
N VAL A 201 1.09 15.84 31.84
CA VAL A 201 1.48 14.42 31.96
C VAL A 201 1.58 13.98 33.42
N ASP A 202 2.26 14.75 34.27
CA ASP A 202 2.39 14.41 35.69
C ASP A 202 1.06 14.53 36.46
N ALA A 203 0.16 15.45 36.06
CA ALA A 203 -1.20 15.51 36.61
C ALA A 203 -2.00 14.23 36.28
N ALA A 204 -2.03 13.81 35.01
CA ALA A 204 -2.68 12.58 34.58
C ALA A 204 -2.11 11.33 35.29
N VAL A 205 -0.78 11.22 35.37
CA VAL A 205 -0.10 10.11 36.05
C VAL A 205 -0.40 10.09 37.56
N SER A 206 -0.53 11.25 38.21
CA SER A 206 -0.93 11.32 39.63
C SER A 206 -2.35 10.79 39.87
N MET A 207 -3.25 10.95 38.88
CA MET A 207 -4.60 10.37 38.86
C MET A 207 -4.61 8.89 38.43
N LYS A 208 -3.44 8.25 38.27
CA LYS A 208 -3.24 6.88 37.77
C LYS A 208 -3.78 6.63 36.35
N GLN A 209 -3.85 7.68 35.54
CA GLN A 209 -4.28 7.62 34.14
C GLN A 209 -3.08 7.75 33.19
N ILE A 210 -3.27 7.35 31.94
CA ILE A 210 -2.25 7.45 30.89
C ILE A 210 -2.60 8.64 29.99
N PRO A 211 -1.85 9.76 30.07
CA PRO A 211 -2.04 10.91 29.19
C PRO A 211 -1.75 10.50 27.73
N THR A 212 -2.70 10.79 26.85
CA THR A 212 -2.65 10.48 25.42
C THR A 212 -2.61 11.75 24.59
N MET A 213 -1.63 11.87 23.70
CA MET A 213 -1.51 12.98 22.74
C MET A 213 -1.59 12.42 21.32
N ILE A 214 -2.50 12.96 20.50
CA ILE A 214 -2.70 12.57 19.10
C ILE A 214 -2.41 13.78 18.21
N ILE A 215 -1.41 13.66 17.34
CA ILE A 215 -0.99 14.70 16.39
C ILE A 215 -1.32 14.22 14.98
N ASP A 216 -2.58 14.38 14.54
CA ASP A 216 -3.04 13.94 13.23
C ASP A 216 -2.44 14.78 12.11
N GLU A 217 -2.14 14.13 10.98
CA GLU A 217 -1.32 14.65 9.89
C GLU A 217 0.08 15.12 10.36
N ALA A 218 0.71 14.31 11.22
CA ALA A 218 2.04 14.53 11.80
C ALA A 218 3.13 14.91 10.78
N ASN A 219 3.01 14.46 9.53
CA ASN A 219 3.88 14.85 8.42
C ASN A 219 3.91 16.38 8.13
N ILE A 220 3.02 17.18 8.71
CA ILE A 220 3.04 18.65 8.67
C ILE A 220 3.89 19.22 9.83
N ALA A 221 3.76 18.66 11.04
CA ALA A 221 4.54 19.08 12.21
C ALA A 221 6.01 18.61 12.16
N PHE A 222 6.30 17.53 11.44
CA PHE A 222 7.62 16.91 11.34
C PHE A 222 8.09 16.84 9.86
N PRO A 223 8.39 17.99 9.23
CA PRO A 223 8.70 18.06 7.80
C PRO A 223 10.06 17.46 7.41
N ASN A 224 10.14 16.95 6.18
CA ASN A 224 11.26 16.15 5.64
C ASN A 224 12.18 16.95 4.66
N THR A 225 12.19 18.28 4.74
CA THR A 225 12.81 19.14 3.71
C THR A 225 13.87 20.11 4.26
N ASN A 226 15.07 20.06 3.66
CA ASN A 226 16.18 20.99 3.90
C ASN A 226 15.96 22.33 3.16
N GLY A 227 14.92 23.08 3.49
CA GLY A 227 14.64 24.39 2.87
C GLY A 227 15.53 25.52 3.41
N ASN A 228 15.58 26.66 2.72
CA ASN A 228 16.23 27.87 3.24
C ASN A 228 15.43 28.47 4.42
N GLY A 229 16.10 29.27 5.27
CA GLY A 229 15.47 30.13 6.29
C GLY A 229 14.51 29.40 7.23
N ASP A 230 13.21 29.60 7.01
CA ASP A 230 12.10 29.07 7.82
C ASP A 230 12.11 27.55 8.04
N SER A 231 12.78 26.77 7.20
CA SER A 231 12.90 25.33 7.46
C SER A 231 13.70 25.05 8.74
N LYS A 232 14.67 25.91 9.11
CA LYS A 232 15.54 25.69 10.27
C LYS A 232 14.78 25.84 11.58
N SER A 233 13.99 26.91 11.73
CA SER A 233 13.13 27.12 12.91
C SER A 233 12.05 26.05 13.02
N LYS A 234 11.42 25.67 11.91
CA LYS A 234 10.42 24.58 11.86
C LYS A 234 11.02 23.20 12.16
N ARG A 235 12.25 22.93 11.70
CA ARG A 235 12.99 21.70 12.02
C ARG A 235 13.45 21.66 13.47
N GLU A 236 13.88 22.79 14.04
CA GLU A 236 14.19 22.90 15.47
C GLU A 236 12.94 22.66 16.32
N ALA A 237 11.80 23.25 15.96
CA ALA A 237 10.49 22.97 16.57
C ALA A 237 10.14 21.48 16.52
N ALA A 238 10.15 20.87 15.33
CA ALA A 238 9.93 19.45 15.12
C ALA A 238 10.89 18.57 15.94
N SER A 239 12.17 18.95 16.06
CA SER A 239 13.17 18.19 16.82
C SER A 239 12.94 18.31 18.34
N ARG A 240 12.61 19.51 18.85
CA ARG A 240 12.22 19.72 20.26
C ARG A 240 10.95 18.94 20.60
N ALA A 241 9.96 18.96 19.72
CA ALA A 241 8.70 18.25 19.91
C ALA A 241 8.92 16.74 19.96
N LEU A 242 9.68 16.18 19.01
CA LEU A 242 10.00 14.76 18.97
C LEU A 242 10.80 14.32 20.21
N ALA A 243 11.84 15.06 20.59
CA ALA A 243 12.62 14.78 21.80
C ALA A 243 11.76 14.83 23.08
N THR A 244 10.83 15.79 23.18
CA THR A 244 9.88 15.89 24.30
C THR A 244 8.96 14.67 24.37
N PHE A 245 8.37 14.27 23.24
CA PHE A 245 7.52 13.08 23.18
C PHE A 245 8.30 11.80 23.51
N VAL A 246 9.57 11.71 23.11
CA VAL A 246 10.46 10.57 23.41
C VAL A 246 10.75 10.46 24.91
N ALA A 247 11.08 11.57 25.57
CA ALA A 247 11.29 11.60 27.01
C ALA A 247 10.02 11.21 27.79
N MET A 248 8.85 11.67 27.35
CA MET A 248 7.55 11.34 27.96
C MET A 248 7.11 9.88 27.74
N THR A 249 7.49 9.26 26.62
CA THR A 249 6.99 7.94 26.19
C THR A 249 7.97 6.79 26.44
N LYS A 250 9.25 6.95 26.06
CA LYS A 250 10.25 5.87 26.08
C LYS A 250 11.14 5.90 27.32
N GLU A 251 11.57 7.10 27.72
CA GLU A 251 12.56 7.27 28.79
C GLU A 251 11.89 7.24 30.17
N SER A 252 10.75 7.92 30.31
CA SER A 252 9.99 7.97 31.57
C SER A 252 8.77 7.05 31.63
N CYS A 253 8.36 6.44 30.51
CA CYS A 253 7.20 5.55 30.40
C CYS A 253 5.90 6.12 31.01
N LYS A 254 5.66 7.43 30.84
CA LYS A 254 4.49 8.13 31.43
C LYS A 254 3.32 8.30 30.46
N ALA A 255 3.58 8.62 29.20
CA ALA A 255 2.57 9.05 28.24
C ALA A 255 2.43 8.11 27.04
N CYS A 256 1.27 8.18 26.38
CA CYS A 256 1.05 7.66 25.04
C CYS A 256 1.07 8.83 24.04
N VAL A 257 1.85 8.71 22.98
CA VAL A 257 1.86 9.68 21.86
C VAL A 257 1.61 8.93 20.56
N ILE A 258 0.65 9.40 19.79
CA ILE A 258 0.21 8.79 18.53
C ILE A 258 0.42 9.81 17.41
N LEU A 259 1.14 9.40 16.37
CA LEU A 259 1.48 10.21 15.20
C LEU A 259 0.84 9.62 13.93
N PRO A 260 -0.42 9.95 13.60
CA PRO A 260 -1.01 9.59 12.32
C PRO A 260 -0.44 10.43 11.16
N ALA A 261 -0.11 9.77 10.04
CA ALA A 261 0.42 10.42 8.85
C ALA A 261 -0.22 9.88 7.56
N SER A 262 -0.43 10.76 6.58
CA SER A 262 -0.92 10.40 5.23
C SER A 262 0.17 10.19 4.20
N ASP A 263 1.42 10.06 4.66
CA ASP A 263 2.60 9.79 3.86
C ASP A 263 3.27 8.50 4.33
N PHE A 264 3.40 7.52 3.44
CA PHE A 264 4.14 6.29 3.71
C PHE A 264 5.65 6.52 3.84
N ALA A 265 6.20 7.63 3.33
CA ALA A 265 7.59 8.01 3.52
C ALA A 265 7.89 8.67 4.89
N PHE A 266 6.88 8.90 5.72
CA PHE A 266 7.02 9.57 7.01
C PHE A 266 8.02 8.92 8.00
N PRO A 267 8.17 7.58 8.09
CA PRO A 267 9.20 6.95 8.92
C PRO A 267 10.63 7.42 8.58
N TRP A 268 10.93 7.67 7.30
CA TRP A 268 12.22 8.23 6.88
C TRP A 268 12.33 9.75 7.12
N GLY A 269 11.21 10.46 7.18
CA GLY A 269 11.19 11.88 7.58
C GLY A 269 11.71 12.07 9.00
N LEU A 270 11.22 11.26 9.94
CA LEU A 270 11.67 11.26 11.34
C LEU A 270 13.18 10.96 11.49
N GLN A 271 13.75 10.15 10.58
CA GLN A 271 15.20 9.87 10.57
C GLN A 271 16.04 11.13 10.30
N THR A 272 15.54 12.04 9.45
CA THR A 272 16.22 13.34 9.23
C THR A 272 16.17 14.26 10.45
N LEU A 273 15.26 14.01 11.39
CA LEU A 273 15.15 14.69 12.70
C LEU A 273 15.97 13.98 13.79
N GLY A 274 16.89 13.09 13.41
CA GLY A 274 17.78 12.37 14.33
C GLY A 274 17.20 11.09 14.92
N PHE A 275 16.03 10.63 14.43
CA PHE A 275 15.36 9.47 15.02
C PHE A 275 15.79 8.16 14.36
N ASN A 276 16.55 7.32 15.08
CA ASN A 276 17.11 6.11 14.48
C ASN A 276 16.02 5.12 14.00
N LYS A 277 16.31 4.43 12.89
CA LYS A 277 15.31 4.10 11.86
C LYS A 277 14.13 3.23 12.35
N PHE A 278 14.36 2.24 13.22
CA PHE A 278 13.36 1.19 13.50
C PHE A 278 13.24 0.69 14.95
N ASP A 279 14.24 0.85 15.83
CA ASP A 279 14.37 0.03 17.05
C ASP A 279 13.30 0.24 18.14
N ALA A 280 12.48 1.30 18.07
CA ALA A 280 11.51 1.61 19.11
C ALA A 280 10.29 2.46 18.68
N LEU A 281 9.83 2.37 17.43
CA LEU A 281 8.51 2.92 17.04
C LEU A 281 7.49 1.78 16.93
N GLN A 282 6.36 1.92 17.62
CA GLN A 282 5.26 0.95 17.50
C GLN A 282 4.39 1.36 16.30
N THR A 283 4.81 0.94 15.11
CA THR A 283 4.12 1.22 13.84
C THR A 283 2.83 0.41 13.72
N ILE A 284 1.75 1.10 13.41
CA ILE A 284 0.43 0.54 13.10
C ILE A 284 0.06 1.01 11.69
N VAL A 285 -0.27 0.08 10.79
CA VAL A 285 -0.77 0.42 9.45
C VAL A 285 -2.30 0.52 9.52
N ILE A 286 -2.88 1.65 9.13
CA ILE A 286 -4.34 1.72 8.92
C ILE A 286 -4.70 0.95 7.64
N PRO A 287 -5.64 -0.01 7.67
CA PRO A 287 -6.06 -0.73 6.49
C PRO A 287 -7.06 0.07 5.66
N GLU A 288 -7.28 -0.40 4.43
CA GLU A 288 -8.51 -0.12 3.70
C GLU A 288 -9.73 -0.74 4.42
N VAL A 289 -10.96 -0.48 3.95
CA VAL A 289 -12.11 -1.27 4.43
C VAL A 289 -11.94 -2.72 3.99
N GLU A 290 -12.15 -3.66 4.90
CA GLU A 290 -12.14 -5.10 4.62
C GLU A 290 -13.28 -5.46 3.64
N ARG A 291 -13.16 -6.58 2.90
CA ARG A 291 -14.10 -6.96 1.83
C ARG A 291 -15.58 -6.82 2.23
N GLU A 292 -16.04 -7.64 3.18
CA GLU A 292 -17.47 -7.70 3.50
C GLU A 292 -18.06 -6.38 4.05
N PRO A 293 -17.40 -5.63 4.96
CA PRO A 293 -17.85 -4.28 5.32
C PRO A 293 -17.86 -3.28 4.16
N MET A 294 -16.98 -3.42 3.17
CA MET A 294 -16.99 -2.54 1.98
C MET A 294 -18.11 -2.90 1.02
N LEU A 295 -18.37 -4.19 0.80
CA LEU A 295 -19.50 -4.66 -0.02
C LEU A 295 -20.84 -4.26 0.60
N ALA A 296 -20.98 -4.40 1.92
CA ALA A 296 -22.16 -3.92 2.64
C ALA A 296 -22.39 -2.43 2.40
N LEU A 297 -21.34 -1.60 2.56
CA LEU A 297 -21.41 -0.15 2.31
C LEU A 297 -21.78 0.19 0.85
N LEU A 298 -21.19 -0.48 -0.13
CA LEU A 298 -21.50 -0.27 -1.55
C LEU A 298 -22.95 -0.68 -1.90
N THR A 299 -23.49 -1.71 -1.24
CA THR A 299 -24.90 -2.09 -1.39
C THR A 299 -25.85 -1.20 -0.60
N GLU A 300 -25.42 -0.61 0.53
CA GLU A 300 -26.13 0.49 1.20
C GLU A 300 -26.20 1.76 0.31
N TRP A 301 -25.23 1.96 -0.59
CA TRP A 301 -25.29 2.99 -1.64
C TRP A 301 -26.19 2.60 -2.83
N GLY A 302 -26.74 1.38 -2.85
CA GLY A 302 -27.68 0.91 -3.88
C GLY A 302 -27.06 0.10 -5.04
N LEU A 303 -25.76 -0.22 -4.98
CA LEU A 303 -25.10 -1.13 -5.92
C LEU A 303 -25.48 -2.59 -5.61
N PRO A 304 -25.97 -3.38 -6.59
CA PRO A 304 -26.11 -4.83 -6.44
C PRO A 304 -24.79 -5.50 -6.05
N ARG A 305 -24.87 -6.62 -5.33
CA ARG A 305 -23.71 -7.18 -4.63
C ARG A 305 -22.61 -7.66 -5.59
N ASP A 306 -22.98 -8.16 -6.76
CA ASP A 306 -22.05 -8.49 -7.85
C ASP A 306 -21.32 -7.25 -8.38
N VAL A 307 -22.03 -6.16 -8.67
CA VAL A 307 -21.43 -4.87 -9.08
C VAL A 307 -20.55 -4.28 -7.97
N ALA A 308 -20.93 -4.45 -6.70
CA ALA A 308 -20.11 -4.07 -5.56
C ALA A 308 -18.82 -4.92 -5.45
N GLU A 309 -18.88 -6.22 -5.79
CA GLU A 309 -17.71 -7.10 -5.82
C GLU A 309 -16.76 -6.74 -6.99
N GLU A 310 -17.29 -6.38 -8.16
CA GLU A 310 -16.52 -5.78 -9.27
C GLU A 310 -15.82 -4.48 -8.84
N PHE A 311 -16.54 -3.57 -8.18
CA PHE A 311 -15.98 -2.33 -7.61
C PHE A 311 -14.85 -2.60 -6.60
N TYR A 312 -15.05 -3.55 -5.69
CA TYR A 312 -14.04 -3.87 -4.67
C TYR A 312 -12.76 -4.46 -5.28
N MET A 313 -12.88 -5.32 -6.30
CA MET A 313 -11.71 -5.89 -6.99
C MET A 313 -10.84 -4.82 -7.67
N ILE A 314 -11.46 -3.74 -8.15
CA ILE A 314 -10.78 -2.66 -8.88
C ILE A 314 -10.28 -1.56 -7.92
N PHE A 315 -11.17 -0.98 -7.11
CA PHE A 315 -10.90 0.21 -6.28
C PHE A 315 -10.50 -0.10 -4.83
N GLY A 316 -10.71 -1.34 -4.36
CA GLY A 316 -10.41 -1.75 -3.00
C GLY A 316 -11.36 -1.18 -1.94
N GLY A 317 -10.87 -1.06 -0.72
CA GLY A 317 -11.61 -0.50 0.42
C GLY A 317 -11.40 1.00 0.62
N ASN A 318 -11.11 1.74 -0.46
CA ASN A 318 -10.95 3.19 -0.42
C ASN A 318 -12.28 3.88 -0.75
N ILE A 319 -13.03 4.22 0.30
CA ILE A 319 -14.38 4.78 0.21
C ILE A 319 -14.43 6.05 -0.66
N LEU A 320 -13.47 6.97 -0.50
CA LEU A 320 -13.42 8.18 -1.33
C LEU A 320 -13.18 7.86 -2.79
N LEU A 321 -12.32 6.87 -3.08
CA LEU A 321 -12.03 6.49 -4.46
C LEU A 321 -13.24 5.83 -5.13
N CYS A 322 -14.01 5.02 -4.40
CA CYS A 322 -15.26 4.45 -4.90
C CYS A 322 -16.29 5.54 -5.18
N GLN A 323 -16.41 6.54 -4.30
CA GLN A 323 -17.23 7.74 -4.57
C GLN A 323 -16.74 8.45 -5.85
N GLN A 324 -15.44 8.74 -5.96
CA GLN A 324 -14.86 9.39 -7.14
C GLN A 324 -15.07 8.60 -8.44
N ALA A 325 -15.13 7.26 -8.38
CA ALA A 325 -15.47 6.42 -9.52
C ALA A 325 -16.95 6.57 -9.91
N ILE A 326 -17.86 6.61 -8.94
CA ILE A 326 -19.31 6.85 -9.17
C ILE A 326 -19.55 8.26 -9.72
N ASP A 327 -18.91 9.28 -9.15
CA ASP A 327 -19.03 10.67 -9.60
C ASP A 327 -18.44 10.84 -11.02
N LYS A 328 -17.31 10.19 -11.34
CA LYS A 328 -16.74 10.17 -12.69
C LYS A 328 -17.60 9.37 -13.69
N LEU A 329 -18.30 8.32 -13.26
CA LEU A 329 -19.29 7.62 -14.12
C LEU A 329 -20.45 8.56 -14.45
N LEU A 330 -21.02 9.21 -13.43
CA LEU A 330 -22.11 10.16 -13.58
C LEU A 330 -21.75 11.27 -14.58
N GLU A 331 -20.57 11.90 -14.43
CA GLU A 331 -20.05 12.91 -15.38
C GLU A 331 -19.92 12.41 -16.83
N GLN A 332 -19.72 11.10 -17.05
CA GLN A 332 -19.56 10.53 -18.40
C GLN A 332 -20.91 10.14 -19.02
N PHE A 333 -21.85 9.61 -18.22
CA PHE A 333 -23.23 9.40 -18.64
C PHE A 333 -23.94 10.72 -18.97
N GLU A 334 -23.67 11.81 -18.21
CA GLU A 334 -24.16 13.16 -18.53
C GLU A 334 -23.68 13.69 -19.90
N ARG A 335 -22.57 13.12 -20.42
CA ARG A 335 -21.92 13.55 -21.67
C ARG A 335 -22.16 12.59 -22.85
N GLY A 336 -22.80 11.45 -22.63
CA GLY A 336 -22.88 10.36 -23.63
C GLY A 336 -21.48 9.83 -24.01
N ALA A 337 -20.60 9.73 -23.01
CA ALA A 337 -19.18 9.39 -23.15
C ALA A 337 -18.78 8.24 -22.19
N GLU A 338 -19.75 7.45 -21.73
CA GLU A 338 -19.58 6.39 -20.73
C GLU A 338 -18.61 5.27 -21.17
N ASP A 339 -18.51 4.97 -22.47
CA ASP A 339 -17.48 4.07 -23.04
C ASP A 339 -16.03 4.57 -22.84
N SER A 340 -15.84 5.86 -22.51
CA SER A 340 -14.53 6.43 -22.17
C SER A 340 -14.18 6.35 -20.67
N PHE A 341 -15.01 5.68 -19.86
CA PHE A 341 -14.70 5.44 -18.45
C PHE A 341 -13.58 4.41 -18.28
N ASP A 342 -12.36 4.90 -18.15
CA ASP A 342 -11.25 4.13 -17.59
C ASP A 342 -11.25 4.21 -16.04
N PRO A 343 -11.33 3.06 -15.33
CA PRO A 343 -11.24 3.02 -13.88
C PRO A 343 -9.84 3.38 -13.36
N PHE A 344 -8.76 3.10 -14.09
CA PHE A 344 -7.38 3.30 -13.61
C PHE A 344 -6.90 4.75 -13.67
N SER A 345 -7.66 5.63 -14.33
CA SER A 345 -7.56 7.09 -14.29
C SER A 345 -8.65 7.76 -13.47
N VAL A 346 -9.35 7.06 -12.56
CA VAL A 346 -10.22 7.73 -11.56
C VAL A 346 -9.40 8.60 -10.61
N ARG A 347 -8.16 8.20 -10.34
CA ARG A 347 -7.18 8.97 -9.55
C ARG A 347 -5.82 8.92 -10.23
N GLY A 348 -5.21 10.10 -10.43
CA GLY A 348 -3.92 10.28 -11.08
C GLY A 348 -2.79 9.44 -10.47
N THR A 349 -2.02 8.81 -11.35
CA THR A 349 -0.89 7.91 -11.07
C THR A 349 0.46 8.59 -11.36
N ASP A 350 0.53 9.91 -11.19
CA ASP A 350 1.61 10.76 -11.71
C ASP A 350 3.03 10.29 -11.33
N GLY A 351 3.80 9.94 -12.37
CA GLY A 351 5.16 9.43 -12.24
C GLY A 351 5.29 7.92 -12.05
N LEU A 352 4.18 7.16 -11.96
CA LEU A 352 4.22 5.69 -11.91
C LEU A 352 4.90 5.10 -13.16
N ALA A 353 4.59 5.62 -14.34
CA ALA A 353 5.26 5.32 -15.61
C ALA A 353 6.77 5.57 -15.61
N GLY A 354 7.27 6.47 -14.74
CA GLY A 354 8.69 6.69 -14.52
C GLY A 354 9.30 5.59 -13.67
N LEU A 355 8.60 5.15 -12.61
CA LEU A 355 9.04 4.07 -11.73
C LEU A 355 9.02 2.69 -12.43
N ALA A 356 8.02 2.43 -13.27
CA ALA A 356 7.93 1.20 -14.07
C ALA A 356 9.08 1.04 -15.10
N LYS A 357 9.80 2.13 -15.37
CA LYS A 357 10.95 2.21 -16.28
C LYS A 357 12.29 2.40 -15.57
N ASP A 358 12.28 2.71 -14.27
CA ASP A 358 13.48 2.82 -13.42
C ASP A 358 13.87 1.42 -12.90
N PRO A 359 15.05 0.87 -13.28
CA PRO A 359 15.51 -0.44 -12.81
C PRO A 359 15.54 -0.58 -11.28
N LEU A 360 15.79 0.51 -10.54
CA LEU A 360 15.83 0.48 -9.06
C LEU A 360 14.45 0.24 -8.44
N THR A 361 13.36 0.56 -9.15
CA THR A 361 11.99 0.39 -8.64
C THR A 361 11.20 -0.69 -9.38
N ARG A 362 11.59 -1.06 -10.59
CA ARG A 362 10.83 -1.98 -11.44
C ARG A 362 10.63 -3.36 -10.79
N GLU A 363 11.66 -4.00 -10.26
CA GLU A 363 11.54 -5.33 -9.64
C GLU A 363 10.58 -5.29 -8.42
N HIS A 364 10.65 -4.24 -7.62
CA HIS A 364 9.72 -4.02 -6.51
C HIS A 364 8.28 -3.86 -7.01
N LEU A 365 8.05 -3.13 -8.11
CA LEU A 365 6.72 -2.97 -8.72
C LEU A 365 6.20 -4.29 -9.30
N GLU A 366 7.04 -5.08 -9.97
CA GLU A 366 6.68 -6.40 -10.54
C GLU A 366 6.29 -7.38 -9.43
N ASN A 367 7.02 -7.39 -8.32
CA ASN A 367 6.67 -8.14 -7.12
C ASN A 367 5.34 -7.66 -6.48
N LEU A 368 5.16 -6.34 -6.32
CA LEU A 368 3.90 -5.76 -5.83
C LEU A 368 2.70 -6.14 -6.71
N ALA A 369 2.85 -6.08 -8.04
CA ALA A 369 1.84 -6.54 -8.99
C ALA A 369 1.52 -8.04 -8.78
N ARG A 370 2.56 -8.89 -8.82
CA ARG A 370 2.48 -10.36 -8.77
C ARG A 370 1.92 -10.90 -7.46
N GLN A 371 2.61 -10.67 -6.34
CA GLN A 371 2.27 -11.27 -5.03
C GLN A 371 1.68 -10.29 -4.01
N GLY A 372 1.62 -8.98 -4.31
CA GLY A 372 1.05 -7.98 -3.40
C GLY A 372 2.00 -7.49 -2.30
N TRP A 373 3.27 -7.86 -2.38
CA TRP A 373 4.37 -7.38 -1.55
C TRP A 373 5.70 -7.60 -2.27
N SER A 374 6.78 -7.02 -1.78
CA SER A 374 8.13 -7.25 -2.26
C SER A 374 9.12 -7.28 -1.09
N PRO A 375 10.08 -8.23 -1.04
CA PRO A 375 11.13 -8.24 -0.02
C PRO A 375 12.01 -7.00 -0.15
N ILE A 376 12.66 -6.60 0.94
CA ILE A 376 13.68 -5.55 0.93
C ILE A 376 14.97 -6.15 1.49
N GLU A 377 16.05 -6.04 0.72
CA GLU A 377 17.35 -6.58 1.12
C GLU A 377 17.95 -5.81 2.30
N GLU A 378 18.64 -6.52 3.20
CA GLU A 378 19.37 -5.88 4.29
C GLU A 378 20.65 -5.20 3.78
N GLY A 379 20.99 -4.07 4.40
CA GLY A 379 22.19 -3.29 4.11
C GLY A 379 23.17 -3.33 5.27
N SER A 380 24.40 -2.88 5.03
CA SER A 380 25.34 -2.61 6.12
C SER A 380 24.86 -1.42 6.97
N ALA A 381 25.45 -1.24 8.15
CA ALA A 381 25.21 -0.06 8.97
C ALA A 381 25.58 1.26 8.24
N ASP A 382 26.54 1.17 7.30
CA ASP A 382 27.18 2.31 6.65
C ASP A 382 26.58 2.65 5.25
N GLY A 383 25.64 1.85 4.73
CA GLY A 383 25.17 2.00 3.34
C GLY A 383 23.76 1.46 3.07
N GLU A 384 22.98 2.24 2.30
CA GLU A 384 21.65 1.86 1.81
C GLU A 384 21.78 1.05 0.49
N THR A 385 21.17 -0.13 0.42
CA THR A 385 21.19 -0.99 -0.78
C THR A 385 20.35 -0.42 -1.93
N GLU A 386 20.54 -0.90 -3.16
CA GLU A 386 19.67 -0.53 -4.29
C GLU A 386 18.21 -0.92 -4.04
N SER A 387 17.95 -2.07 -3.44
CA SER A 387 16.61 -2.46 -2.98
C SER A 387 16.01 -1.44 -1.97
N GLN A 388 16.78 -1.04 -0.95
CA GLN A 388 16.31 -0.05 0.02
C GLN A 388 16.07 1.33 -0.61
N LYS A 389 16.92 1.75 -1.56
CA LYS A 389 16.72 2.97 -2.36
C LYS A 389 15.43 2.87 -3.17
N GLY A 390 15.21 1.76 -3.88
CA GLY A 390 14.03 1.49 -4.68
C GLY A 390 12.74 1.56 -3.87
N ALA A 391 12.65 0.77 -2.79
CA ALA A 391 11.51 0.79 -1.87
C ALA A 391 11.24 2.20 -1.28
N ARG A 392 12.30 2.96 -0.95
CA ARG A 392 12.19 4.36 -0.48
C ARG A 392 11.72 5.33 -1.57
N ILE A 393 12.09 5.14 -2.83
CA ILE A 393 11.59 5.95 -3.96
C ILE A 393 10.09 5.71 -4.16
N ILE A 394 9.66 4.44 -4.19
CA ILE A 394 8.24 4.05 -4.31
C ILE A 394 7.41 4.62 -3.15
N ALA A 395 7.93 4.56 -1.91
CA ALA A 395 7.27 5.11 -0.74
C ALA A 395 7.19 6.64 -0.74
N LYS A 396 8.26 7.35 -1.16
CA LYS A 396 8.23 8.82 -1.35
C LYS A 396 7.20 9.27 -2.38
N LYS A 397 6.92 8.44 -3.39
CA LYS A 397 5.84 8.65 -4.37
C LYS A 397 4.47 8.17 -3.89
N ASN A 398 4.37 7.58 -2.69
CA ASN A 398 3.15 7.05 -2.07
C ASN A 398 2.41 5.96 -2.88
N PHE A 399 3.13 5.21 -3.73
CA PHE A 399 2.60 4.01 -4.40
C PHE A 399 2.69 2.75 -3.52
N GLY A 400 3.58 2.76 -2.52
CA GLY A 400 3.75 1.70 -1.54
C GLY A 400 4.18 2.23 -0.17
N GLY A 401 4.31 1.33 0.80
CA GLY A 401 4.80 1.62 2.14
C GLY A 401 5.69 0.49 2.66
N VAL A 402 6.72 0.83 3.41
CA VAL A 402 7.64 -0.15 4.00
C VAL A 402 7.21 -0.47 5.43
N ILE A 403 7.13 -1.76 5.72
CA ILE A 403 6.77 -2.31 7.03
C ILE A 403 7.86 -3.27 7.51
N ASN A 404 8.04 -3.36 8.82
CA ASN A 404 8.84 -4.41 9.45
C ASN A 404 7.96 -5.55 9.99
N ARG A 405 8.58 -6.69 10.33
CA ARG A 405 7.90 -7.86 10.92
C ARG A 405 7.08 -7.51 12.17
N GLU A 406 7.56 -6.54 12.94
CA GLU A 406 6.98 -6.04 14.19
C GLU A 406 5.80 -5.07 13.98
N THR A 407 5.57 -4.58 12.75
CA THR A 407 4.46 -3.67 12.43
C THR A 407 3.11 -4.33 12.74
N THR A 408 2.21 -3.57 13.36
CA THR A 408 0.82 -3.99 13.54
C THR A 408 0.05 -3.74 12.23
N THR A 409 -0.09 -4.79 11.43
CA THR A 409 -0.92 -4.82 10.20
C THR A 409 -2.24 -5.55 10.45
N PHE A 410 -3.22 -5.31 9.55
CA PHE A 410 -4.54 -5.95 9.51
C PHE A 410 -4.76 -6.58 8.14
N LEU A 411 -3.67 -7.15 7.59
CA LEU A 411 -3.66 -7.92 6.37
C LEU A 411 -4.16 -9.33 6.67
N ASP A 412 -4.45 -10.10 5.62
CA ASP A 412 -4.71 -11.52 5.75
C ASP A 412 -3.52 -12.25 6.42
N GLN A 413 -3.81 -13.28 7.23
CA GLN A 413 -2.80 -13.98 8.01
C GLN A 413 -1.87 -14.82 7.13
N ASP A 414 -2.40 -15.49 6.11
CA ASP A 414 -1.59 -16.29 5.17
C ASP A 414 -0.66 -15.37 4.37
N LEU A 415 -1.15 -14.19 3.97
CA LEU A 415 -0.35 -13.16 3.32
C LEU A 415 0.74 -12.58 4.25
N ARG A 416 0.46 -12.42 5.55
CA ARG A 416 1.47 -11.98 6.53
C ARG A 416 2.55 -13.04 6.75
N ASP A 417 2.16 -14.30 6.80
CA ASP A 417 3.10 -15.40 7.02
C ASP A 417 3.92 -15.70 5.76
N ASP A 418 3.40 -15.45 4.56
CA ASP A 418 4.15 -15.42 3.29
C ASP A 418 5.22 -14.31 3.28
N MET A 419 4.83 -13.05 3.52
CA MET A 419 5.72 -11.88 3.60
C MET A 419 6.95 -12.08 4.50
N PHE A 420 6.76 -12.79 5.61
CA PHE A 420 7.78 -12.97 6.65
C PHE A 420 8.22 -14.43 6.83
N SER A 421 7.91 -15.30 5.87
CA SER A 421 8.23 -16.73 5.83
C SER A 421 9.73 -17.00 6.02
N ASN A 422 10.57 -16.27 5.28
CA ASN A 422 12.01 -16.24 5.52
C ASN A 422 12.31 -15.43 6.80
N ARG A 423 12.92 -16.09 7.79
CA ARG A 423 13.32 -15.47 9.07
C ARG A 423 14.30 -14.31 8.91
N SER A 424 15.11 -14.26 7.86
CA SER A 424 16.00 -13.11 7.61
C SER A 424 15.28 -11.88 7.06
N THR A 425 14.06 -12.00 6.53
CA THR A 425 13.29 -10.83 6.05
C THR A 425 12.83 -9.98 7.23
N LYS A 426 13.56 -8.90 7.54
CA LYS A 426 13.14 -7.90 8.53
C LYS A 426 12.09 -6.92 7.98
N GLN A 427 12.13 -6.61 6.69
CA GLN A 427 11.32 -5.57 6.05
C GLN A 427 10.76 -5.99 4.69
N VAL A 428 9.54 -5.53 4.39
CA VAL A 428 8.90 -5.69 3.07
C VAL A 428 8.23 -4.39 2.65
N LEU A 429 8.11 -4.21 1.33
CA LEU A 429 7.32 -3.16 0.69
C LEU A 429 5.92 -3.72 0.38
N ILE A 430 4.88 -3.01 0.78
CA ILE A 430 3.47 -3.32 0.46
C ILE A 430 2.86 -2.21 -0.41
N PRO A 431 1.83 -2.48 -1.22
CA PRO A 431 1.19 -1.45 -2.03
C PRO A 431 0.36 -0.52 -1.14
N ALA A 432 0.24 0.75 -1.53
CA ALA A 432 -0.45 1.75 -0.71
C ALA A 432 -1.97 1.56 -0.65
N THR A 433 -2.56 0.91 -1.67
CA THR A 433 -3.93 0.36 -1.72
C THR A 433 -4.02 -0.79 -2.75
N ILE A 434 -5.10 -1.57 -2.73
CA ILE A 434 -5.51 -2.52 -3.77
C ILE A 434 -5.59 -1.83 -5.13
N TYR A 435 -6.22 -0.66 -5.21
CA TYR A 435 -6.28 0.13 -6.45
C TYR A 435 -4.88 0.44 -7.00
N LEU A 436 -3.95 0.92 -6.15
CA LEU A 436 -2.61 1.23 -6.61
C LEU A 436 -1.84 -0.03 -7.01
N ARG A 437 -2.06 -1.19 -6.36
CA ARG A 437 -1.57 -2.48 -6.87
C ARG A 437 -2.09 -2.79 -8.27
N ASN A 438 -3.35 -2.49 -8.57
CA ASN A 438 -3.93 -2.70 -9.88
C ASN A 438 -3.38 -1.71 -10.93
N CYS A 439 -3.24 -0.42 -10.60
CA CYS A 439 -2.55 0.56 -11.45
C CYS A 439 -1.10 0.14 -11.76
N ILE A 440 -0.38 -0.43 -10.78
CA ILE A 440 0.98 -0.97 -10.99
C ILE A 440 0.98 -2.11 -12.02
N LYS A 441 0.01 -3.04 -11.98
CA LYS A 441 -0.13 -4.10 -13.00
C LYS A 441 -0.32 -3.49 -14.41
N VAL A 442 -1.25 -2.55 -14.54
CA VAL A 442 -1.61 -1.93 -15.83
C VAL A 442 -0.44 -1.11 -16.39
N GLU A 443 0.25 -0.33 -15.57
CA GLU A 443 1.43 0.42 -16.02
C GLU A 443 2.59 -0.50 -16.40
N LEU A 444 2.82 -1.59 -15.67
CA LEU A 444 3.84 -2.58 -16.04
C LEU A 444 3.51 -3.25 -17.39
N GLN A 445 2.26 -3.61 -17.62
CA GLN A 445 1.79 -4.16 -18.91
C GLN A 445 1.90 -3.13 -20.06
N ALA A 446 1.70 -1.83 -19.78
CA ALA A 446 1.94 -0.76 -20.75
C ALA A 446 3.44 -0.44 -20.95
N CYS A 447 4.29 -0.82 -19.99
CA CYS A 447 5.75 -0.68 -20.03
C CYS A 447 6.48 -1.97 -20.46
N GLU A 448 5.79 -3.08 -20.63
CA GLU A 448 6.27 -4.20 -21.46
C GLU A 448 6.39 -3.68 -22.89
N PRO A 449 7.46 -4.04 -23.63
CA PRO A 449 7.64 -3.56 -24.99
C PRO A 449 6.49 -4.05 -25.86
N SER A 450 5.62 -3.12 -26.27
CA SER A 450 4.43 -3.41 -27.06
C SER A 450 4.79 -4.28 -28.25
N SER A 451 4.44 -5.56 -28.15
CA SER A 451 4.71 -6.52 -29.19
C SER A 451 3.73 -6.28 -30.33
N ALA A 452 4.11 -5.39 -31.23
CA ALA A 452 3.35 -4.96 -32.41
C ALA A 452 3.11 -6.16 -33.34
N ALA A 453 2.08 -6.93 -33.00
CA ALA A 453 2.03 -8.38 -33.17
C ALA A 453 3.33 -9.07 -32.73
N SER A 454 3.38 -9.56 -31.48
CA SER A 454 4.01 -10.87 -31.26
C SER A 454 3.19 -11.93 -32.01
N GLN A 455 3.47 -12.04 -33.32
CA GLN A 455 3.62 -13.39 -33.84
C GLN A 455 4.57 -14.10 -32.86
N PRO A 456 4.21 -15.27 -32.32
CA PRO A 456 5.17 -16.03 -31.53
C PRO A 456 6.44 -16.17 -32.38
N SER A 457 7.61 -16.05 -31.75
CA SER A 457 8.91 -16.03 -32.43
C SER A 457 9.22 -17.38 -33.07
N ALA A 458 8.52 -17.64 -34.18
CA ALA A 458 8.66 -18.81 -34.98
C ALA A 458 10.09 -18.83 -35.49
N ALA A 459 10.87 -19.79 -34.99
CA ALA A 459 12.16 -20.11 -35.57
C ALA A 459 11.91 -20.59 -37.01
N VAL A 460 12.01 -19.67 -37.96
CA VAL A 460 11.94 -19.99 -39.39
C VAL A 460 13.30 -20.49 -39.80
N TRP A 461 13.41 -21.78 -40.06
CA TRP A 461 14.64 -22.42 -40.50
C TRP A 461 14.75 -22.26 -42.03
N VAL A 462 15.80 -21.58 -42.49
CA VAL A 462 15.98 -21.14 -43.88
C VAL A 462 17.32 -21.64 -44.40
N CYS A 463 17.31 -22.33 -45.55
CA CYS A 463 18.55 -22.84 -46.14
C CYS A 463 19.29 -21.80 -47.01
N GLN A 464 18.58 -20.88 -47.68
CA GLN A 464 19.20 -19.83 -48.49
C GLN A 464 18.28 -18.62 -48.71
N LEU A 465 18.87 -17.41 -48.72
CA LEU A 465 18.27 -16.18 -49.25
C LEU A 465 18.84 -15.91 -50.66
N GLY A 466 17.99 -15.39 -51.54
CA GLY A 466 18.42 -14.86 -52.84
C GLY A 466 19.11 -13.50 -52.68
N SER A 467 20.28 -13.32 -53.31
CA SER A 467 21.14 -12.13 -53.22
C SER A 467 21.79 -11.90 -51.83
N PRO A 468 22.97 -11.24 -51.74
CA PRO A 468 23.52 -10.74 -50.47
C PRO A 468 22.58 -9.79 -49.70
N ASP A 469 21.68 -9.10 -50.40
CA ASP A 469 20.78 -8.09 -49.82
C ASP A 469 19.46 -8.69 -49.28
N GLY A 470 19.10 -9.92 -49.70
CA GLY A 470 18.39 -10.88 -48.86
C GLY A 470 16.91 -10.64 -48.50
N GLU A 471 16.04 -10.35 -49.46
CA GLU A 471 14.58 -10.24 -49.23
C GLU A 471 13.72 -11.43 -49.74
N GLU A 472 14.26 -12.32 -50.60
CA GLU A 472 13.48 -13.42 -51.21
C GLU A 472 14.05 -14.82 -50.88
N PHE A 473 13.15 -15.80 -50.65
CA PHE A 473 13.51 -17.17 -50.27
C PHE A 473 13.66 -18.08 -51.50
N ILE A 474 14.85 -18.64 -51.70
CA ILE A 474 15.13 -19.59 -52.80
C ILE A 474 15.42 -20.97 -52.19
N GLY A 475 14.37 -21.64 -51.72
CA GLY A 475 14.43 -22.99 -51.15
C GLY A 475 13.25 -23.33 -50.25
N ASN A 476 13.16 -24.60 -49.85
CA ASN A 476 12.11 -25.06 -48.93
C ASN A 476 12.34 -24.48 -47.53
N ALA A 477 11.41 -23.66 -47.06
CA ALA A 477 11.35 -23.17 -45.69
C ALA A 477 10.13 -23.78 -44.97
N PHE A 478 10.32 -24.25 -43.74
CA PHE A 478 9.27 -24.92 -42.96
C PHE A 478 8.84 -24.06 -41.77
N GLN A 479 7.57 -23.64 -41.75
CA GLN A 479 6.97 -22.98 -40.58
C GLN A 479 6.40 -24.04 -39.64
N VAL A 480 7.08 -24.29 -38.52
CA VAL A 480 6.51 -25.06 -37.41
C VAL A 480 5.33 -24.28 -36.83
N LYS A 481 4.15 -24.92 -36.75
CA LYS A 481 2.95 -24.36 -36.11
C LYS A 481 2.54 -25.22 -34.92
N GLY A 482 2.52 -24.61 -33.74
CA GLY A 482 2.21 -25.28 -32.47
C GLY A 482 3.43 -25.40 -31.56
N VAL A 483 3.20 -25.84 -30.31
CA VAL A 483 4.25 -26.09 -29.32
C VAL A 483 4.78 -27.50 -29.51
N LEU A 484 6.08 -27.64 -29.81
CA LEU A 484 6.76 -28.93 -29.82
C LEU A 484 7.14 -29.31 -28.39
N ALA A 485 6.67 -30.45 -27.90
CA ALA A 485 6.93 -30.92 -26.54
C ALA A 485 8.24 -31.74 -26.42
N ASN A 486 8.73 -32.31 -27.52
CA ASN A 486 9.96 -33.12 -27.56
C ASN A 486 10.48 -33.27 -29.00
N VAL A 487 11.67 -33.89 -29.11
CA VAL A 487 12.41 -34.12 -30.36
C VAL A 487 11.77 -35.19 -31.27
N ASP A 488 11.08 -36.19 -30.73
CA ASP A 488 10.54 -37.29 -31.53
C ASP A 488 9.25 -36.91 -32.27
N ASP A 489 8.51 -35.92 -31.80
CA ASP A 489 7.39 -35.33 -32.54
C ASP A 489 7.88 -34.47 -33.71
N LEU A 490 9.05 -33.81 -33.59
CA LEU A 490 9.72 -33.16 -34.73
C LEU A 490 10.16 -34.17 -35.78
N LYS A 491 10.74 -35.32 -35.37
CA LYS A 491 11.16 -36.39 -36.30
C LYS A 491 10.00 -36.97 -37.13
N LYS A 492 8.78 -37.03 -36.56
CA LYS A 492 7.57 -37.50 -37.27
C LYS A 492 7.03 -36.47 -38.27
N ALA A 493 7.35 -35.19 -38.10
CA ALA A 493 6.86 -34.09 -38.94
C ALA A 493 7.76 -33.81 -40.16
N ILE A 494 8.96 -34.39 -40.21
CA ILE A 494 9.90 -34.28 -41.33
C ILE A 494 9.68 -35.46 -42.28
N ASP A 495 9.44 -35.19 -43.56
CA ASP A 495 9.31 -36.22 -44.59
C ASP A 495 10.65 -36.97 -44.79
N PRO A 496 10.70 -38.31 -44.57
CA PRO A 496 11.94 -39.08 -44.73
C PRO A 496 12.55 -39.06 -46.14
N SER A 497 11.78 -38.68 -47.18
CA SER A 497 12.27 -38.66 -48.56
C SER A 497 13.26 -37.52 -48.86
N LEU A 498 13.44 -36.55 -47.96
CA LEU A 498 14.23 -35.33 -48.17
C LEU A 498 15.68 -35.40 -47.62
N SER A 499 16.13 -36.52 -47.05
CA SER A 499 17.32 -36.57 -46.18
C SER A 499 18.62 -37.11 -46.83
N ALA A 500 19.10 -36.51 -47.92
CA ALA A 500 20.20 -37.07 -48.74
C ALA A 500 21.63 -36.55 -48.43
N PHE A 501 21.91 -36.17 -47.18
CA PHE A 501 22.69 -34.94 -46.93
C PHE A 501 23.83 -35.10 -45.83
N GLN A 502 24.75 -34.12 -45.61
CA GLN A 502 25.99 -34.13 -44.73
C GLN A 502 26.35 -32.76 -44.06
N ALA A 503 26.72 -32.67 -42.76
CA ALA A 503 26.32 -31.54 -41.89
C ALA A 503 27.04 -30.16 -41.81
N SER A 504 28.33 -30.01 -42.06
CA SER A 504 29.09 -28.77 -41.70
C SER A 504 28.84 -27.50 -42.54
N LYS A 505 27.70 -27.40 -43.25
CA LYS A 505 27.43 -26.37 -44.27
C LYS A 505 26.19 -25.50 -44.02
N ILE A 506 25.44 -25.72 -42.95
CA ILE A 506 24.26 -24.92 -42.62
C ILE A 506 24.68 -23.58 -42.02
N ALA A 507 24.04 -22.50 -42.47
CA ALA A 507 24.16 -21.17 -41.88
C ALA A 507 22.90 -20.85 -41.08
N ILE A 508 23.07 -20.37 -39.84
CA ILE A 508 21.97 -19.96 -38.98
C ILE A 508 21.81 -18.44 -39.09
N PHE A 509 20.56 -17.98 -39.25
CA PHE A 509 20.20 -16.57 -39.25
C PHE A 509 19.16 -16.31 -38.16
N SER A 510 19.33 -15.22 -37.40
CA SER A 510 18.30 -14.70 -36.50
C SER A 510 17.78 -13.36 -37.02
N ARG A 511 16.55 -12.99 -36.63
CA ARG A 511 15.99 -11.67 -36.97
C ARG A 511 16.21 -10.70 -35.82
N LYS A 512 17.09 -9.72 -36.02
CA LYS A 512 17.48 -8.69 -35.05
C LYS A 512 17.21 -7.33 -35.67
N ASP A 513 16.50 -6.46 -34.94
CA ASP A 513 16.12 -5.11 -35.39
C ASP A 513 15.50 -5.08 -36.80
N GLY A 514 14.61 -6.06 -37.07
CA GLY A 514 13.92 -6.25 -38.35
C GLY A 514 14.73 -6.94 -39.45
N ARG A 515 16.07 -7.00 -39.33
CA ARG A 515 17.00 -7.53 -40.35
C ARG A 515 17.45 -8.96 -40.02
N TRP A 516 17.89 -9.71 -41.04
CA TRP A 516 18.50 -11.03 -40.86
C TRP A 516 19.99 -10.90 -40.56
N VAL A 517 20.45 -11.53 -39.48
CA VAL A 517 21.85 -11.55 -39.04
C VAL A 517 22.35 -12.98 -38.99
N LYS A 518 23.46 -13.26 -39.70
CA LYS A 518 24.11 -14.57 -39.70
C LYS A 518 24.88 -14.78 -38.40
N GLU A 519 24.55 -15.81 -37.62
CA GLU A 519 25.27 -16.12 -36.39
C GLU A 519 26.63 -16.76 -36.71
N ALA A 520 27.72 -16.14 -36.27
CA ALA A 520 29.07 -16.50 -36.70
C ALA A 520 29.64 -17.73 -35.97
N ARG A 521 29.39 -17.85 -34.66
CA ARG A 521 29.75 -18.99 -33.78
C ARG A 521 28.80 -19.04 -32.59
N MET A 522 28.56 -20.23 -32.04
CA MET A 522 27.95 -20.37 -30.70
C MET A 522 28.94 -19.88 -29.64
N SER A 523 28.48 -19.06 -28.67
CA SER A 523 29.25 -18.69 -27.48
C SER A 523 28.99 -19.69 -26.35
N ALA A 524 30.00 -19.92 -25.50
CA ALA A 524 30.02 -21.05 -24.56
C ALA A 524 29.51 -20.74 -23.14
N SER A 525 28.97 -19.54 -22.90
CA SER A 525 28.74 -19.00 -21.54
C SER A 525 27.31 -19.19 -21.00
N LEU A 526 26.57 -20.19 -21.47
CA LEU A 526 25.18 -20.47 -21.08
C LEU A 526 24.92 -21.97 -20.87
N ARG A 527 25.75 -22.63 -20.05
CA ARG A 527 25.53 -24.01 -19.58
C ARG A 527 26.09 -24.25 -18.18
N ASP A 528 25.20 -24.15 -17.19
CA ASP A 528 24.81 -25.33 -16.40
C ASP A 528 23.41 -25.76 -16.91
N THR A 529 23.04 -27.05 -16.82
CA THR A 529 21.99 -27.61 -17.71
C THR A 529 21.12 -28.71 -17.13
N ASP A 530 19.85 -28.76 -17.58
CA ASP A 530 18.95 -29.90 -17.53
C ASP A 530 18.06 -30.05 -18.80
N GLU A 531 18.72 -30.26 -19.95
CA GLU A 531 18.19 -30.80 -21.24
C GLU A 531 17.21 -29.89 -22.05
N ALA A 532 16.93 -30.07 -23.35
CA ALA A 532 17.22 -31.17 -24.30
C ALA A 532 17.47 -30.71 -25.77
N ASP A 533 18.49 -29.89 -26.04
CA ASP A 533 18.79 -29.40 -27.40
C ASP A 533 19.43 -30.45 -28.33
N CYS A 534 18.90 -30.61 -29.55
CA CYS A 534 19.50 -31.44 -30.60
C CYS A 534 20.35 -30.65 -31.60
N TYR A 535 21.51 -31.21 -31.96
CA TYR A 535 22.49 -30.61 -32.86
C TYR A 535 22.30 -31.09 -34.33
N GLY A 536 22.68 -30.23 -35.28
CA GLY A 536 22.08 -30.18 -36.62
C GLY A 536 22.59 -31.12 -37.73
N PHE A 537 21.85 -31.08 -38.85
CA PHE A 537 21.88 -31.97 -40.03
C PHE A 537 21.35 -31.13 -41.25
N THR A 538 21.78 -31.16 -42.53
CA THR A 538 22.79 -31.89 -43.35
C THR A 538 22.77 -31.37 -44.84
N LEU A 539 23.83 -31.38 -45.75
CA LEU A 539 23.85 -31.59 -47.27
C LEU A 539 25.20 -31.67 -48.13
N PRO A 540 25.37 -32.60 -49.14
CA PRO A 540 26.25 -32.50 -50.35
C PRO A 540 25.60 -33.02 -51.70
N ALA A 541 26.33 -33.12 -52.83
CA ALA A 541 25.78 -33.58 -54.14
C ALA A 541 26.82 -34.17 -55.14
N GLY A 542 26.40 -34.92 -56.18
CA GLY A 542 27.13 -35.03 -57.47
C GLY A 542 27.00 -36.30 -58.36
N ALA A 543 26.58 -36.14 -59.64
CA ALA A 543 27.06 -36.85 -60.85
C ALA A 543 26.49 -36.20 -62.14
N ALA A 544 27.16 -36.36 -63.29
CA ALA A 544 26.96 -35.56 -64.51
C ALA A 544 25.97 -36.12 -65.57
N GLY A 545 25.51 -35.25 -66.48
CA GLY A 545 24.78 -35.57 -67.72
C GLY A 545 24.58 -34.31 -68.57
N ALA A 546 24.64 -34.41 -69.91
CA ALA A 546 24.67 -33.26 -70.81
C ALA A 546 23.56 -33.29 -71.87
N ALA A 547 23.02 -32.10 -72.20
CA ALA A 547 22.42 -31.71 -73.46
C ALA A 547 22.45 -30.17 -73.55
#